data_AF-A0A7Z9ZK80-F1
#
_entry.id   AF-A0A7Z9ZK80-F1
#
_cell.length_a   1.000
_cell.length_b   1.000
_cell.length_c   1.000
_cell.angle_alpha   90.00
_cell.angle_beta   90.00
_cell.angle_gamma   90.00
#
_symmetry.space_group_name_H-M   'P 1'
#
loop_
_entity.id
_entity.type
_entity.pdbx_description
1 polymer ?
#
loop_
_entity_poly.entity_id
_entity_poly.type
_entity_poly.pdbx_seq_one_letter_code
_entity_poly.pdbx_strand_id
1 'polypeptide(L)'
;MKRLAFFPVLLVLLALLTACAAPPQPSPPSPTAVLQVTIFYTSDEHGYLEPQEDGIYTIGGAAGLMAALREEGYDPQADTALLLSGGDMWVGPAISSWFRGASTIEVFNQMGYDAVAIGNHDFDYGQEVLAERAEQAEFPFLSANLAEVDTGRLPPYAHPYTIREVNGVRVGIVGLSLRTTPEIVLPEHVEGLAFDDYAEALRETVPRVRA
;
A
#
# COMPACT_ATOMS: atom_id res chain seq x y z
N MET A 1 76.73 -2.12 -64.72
CA MET A 1 75.44 -2.61 -65.28
C MET A 1 74.41 -2.75 -64.16
N LYS A 2 73.29 -2.05 -64.31
CA LYS A 2 71.93 -2.25 -63.76
C LYS A 2 71.74 -2.38 -62.22
N ARG A 3 71.27 -1.29 -61.60
CA ARG A 3 70.48 -1.31 -60.35
C ARG A 3 69.03 -1.61 -60.72
N LEU A 4 68.42 -2.67 -60.16
CA LEU A 4 66.97 -2.91 -60.23
C LEU A 4 66.29 -2.18 -59.06
N ALA A 5 65.33 -1.32 -59.39
CA ALA A 5 64.39 -0.74 -58.46
C ALA A 5 63.25 -1.74 -58.20
N PHE A 6 63.01 -2.07 -56.93
CA PHE A 6 61.84 -2.81 -56.47
C PHE A 6 61.35 -2.10 -55.21
N PHE A 7 60.33 -1.24 -55.33
CA PHE A 7 59.45 -0.77 -54.24
C PHE A 7 58.53 0.29 -54.86
N PRO A 8 57.34 -0.07 -55.36
CA PRO A 8 56.12 0.37 -54.68
C PRO A 8 54.92 -0.53 -54.98
N VAL A 9 54.75 -1.64 -54.27
CA VAL A 9 53.46 -2.38 -54.34
C VAL A 9 52.85 -2.58 -52.95
N LEU A 10 53.65 -2.49 -51.88
CA LEU A 10 53.18 -2.73 -50.52
C LEU A 10 52.43 -1.53 -49.89
N LEU A 11 52.58 -0.32 -50.44
CA LEU A 11 52.01 0.91 -49.85
C LEU A 11 50.55 1.21 -50.27
N VAL A 12 50.03 0.54 -51.31
CA VAL A 12 48.66 0.77 -51.79
C VAL A 12 47.64 -0.13 -51.07
N LEU A 13 48.06 -1.28 -50.52
CA LEU A 13 47.16 -2.19 -49.82
C LEU A 13 46.77 -1.75 -48.40
N LEU A 14 47.56 -0.88 -47.75
CA LEU A 14 47.25 -0.40 -46.39
C LEU A 14 46.24 0.77 -46.38
N ALA A 15 46.07 1.47 -47.51
CA ALA A 15 45.16 2.61 -47.62
C ALA A 15 43.70 2.22 -47.94
N LEU A 16 43.44 0.95 -48.28
CA LEU A 16 42.10 0.47 -48.64
C LEU A 16 41.35 -0.21 -47.48
N LEU A 17 41.98 -0.37 -46.30
CA LEU A 17 41.37 -1.01 -45.13
C LEU A 17 40.74 -0.02 -44.12
N THR A 18 40.88 1.29 -44.32
CA THR A 18 40.36 2.32 -43.40
C THR A 18 39.04 2.96 -43.83
N ALA A 19 38.47 2.57 -44.98
CA ALA A 19 37.32 3.25 -45.57
C ALA A 19 35.93 2.75 -45.12
N CYS A 20 35.84 1.81 -44.17
CA CYS A 20 34.56 1.23 -43.72
C CYS A 20 34.18 1.52 -42.26
N ALA A 21 34.78 2.54 -41.62
CA ALA A 21 34.30 2.97 -40.31
C ALA A 21 33.04 3.84 -40.48
N ALA A 22 31.86 3.20 -40.42
CA ALA A 22 30.59 3.91 -40.31
C ALA A 22 30.64 4.82 -39.07
N PRO A 23 30.11 6.06 -39.13
CA PRO A 23 30.03 6.92 -37.96
C PRO A 23 29.26 6.19 -36.85
N PRO A 24 29.68 6.30 -35.57
CA PRO A 24 28.99 5.65 -34.47
C PRO A 24 27.52 6.09 -34.50
N GLN A 25 26.63 5.12 -34.72
CA GLN A 25 25.20 5.34 -34.63
C GLN A 25 24.92 5.80 -33.19
N PRO A 26 24.16 6.89 -32.98
CA PRO A 26 23.73 7.25 -31.64
C PRO A 26 22.96 6.07 -31.06
N SER A 27 23.41 5.58 -29.90
CA SER A 27 22.69 4.56 -29.16
C SER A 27 21.25 5.03 -28.94
N PRO A 28 20.24 4.16 -29.12
CA PRO A 28 18.89 4.51 -28.70
C PRO A 28 18.94 4.94 -27.23
N PRO A 29 18.16 5.97 -26.82
CA PRO A 29 18.09 6.35 -25.42
C PRO A 29 17.73 5.10 -24.61
N SER A 30 18.49 4.82 -23.55
CA SER A 30 18.11 3.77 -22.60
C SER A 30 16.66 4.03 -22.18
N PRO A 31 15.79 3.00 -22.12
CA PRO A 31 14.44 3.17 -21.62
C PRO A 31 14.53 3.90 -20.28
N THR A 32 13.78 4.99 -20.13
CA THR A 32 13.62 5.62 -18.82
C THR A 32 13.20 4.53 -17.85
N ALA A 33 13.94 4.35 -16.75
CA ALA A 33 13.63 3.32 -15.78
C ALA A 33 12.16 3.47 -15.36
N VAL A 34 11.34 2.46 -15.62
CA VAL A 34 9.93 2.47 -15.24
C VAL A 34 9.89 2.35 -13.72
N LEU A 35 9.36 3.37 -13.05
CA LEU A 35 9.07 3.29 -11.62
C LEU A 35 7.80 2.46 -11.45
N GLN A 36 7.91 1.33 -10.76
CA GLN A 36 6.79 0.45 -10.45
C GLN A 36 6.40 0.63 -8.98
N VAL A 37 5.10 0.78 -8.72
CA VAL A 37 4.53 0.74 -7.38
C VAL A 37 3.52 -0.39 -7.36
N THR A 38 3.69 -1.32 -6.44
CA THR A 38 2.76 -2.43 -6.20
C THR A 38 1.95 -2.12 -4.94
N ILE A 39 0.65 -2.33 -5.01
CA ILE A 39 -0.27 -2.16 -3.87
C ILE A 39 -1.06 -3.45 -3.75
N PHE A 40 -0.86 -4.14 -2.63
CA PHE A 40 -1.73 -5.21 -2.17
C PHE A 40 -2.81 -4.59 -1.29
N TYR A 41 -4.02 -5.11 -1.39
CA TYR A 41 -5.11 -4.66 -0.55
C TYR A 41 -6.03 -5.78 -0.13
N THR A 42 -6.60 -5.63 1.05
CA THR A 42 -7.70 -6.42 1.60
C THR A 42 -8.79 -5.50 2.14
N SER A 43 -9.89 -6.08 2.59
CA SER A 43 -11.00 -5.39 3.25
C SER A 43 -11.87 -6.45 3.92
N ASP A 44 -12.68 -6.05 4.89
CA ASP A 44 -13.71 -6.90 5.49
C ASP A 44 -13.10 -8.20 6.07
N GLU A 45 -11.93 -8.09 6.72
CA GLU A 45 -11.24 -9.27 7.25
C GLU A 45 -12.01 -9.91 8.41
N HIS A 46 -12.83 -9.14 9.13
CA HIS A 46 -13.80 -9.61 10.11
C HIS A 46 -13.22 -10.61 11.14
N GLY A 47 -11.94 -10.47 11.48
CA GLY A 47 -11.27 -11.34 12.43
C GLY A 47 -11.09 -12.80 11.96
N TYR A 48 -11.22 -13.09 10.67
CA TYR A 48 -10.95 -14.41 10.07
C TYR A 48 -9.44 -14.68 9.97
N LEU A 49 -8.80 -14.78 11.14
CA LEU A 49 -7.35 -15.02 11.29
C LEU A 49 -7.00 -16.48 11.00
N GLU A 50 -7.92 -17.41 11.25
CA GLU A 50 -7.79 -18.83 10.95
C GLU A 50 -8.42 -19.16 9.58
N PRO A 51 -7.87 -20.14 8.85
CA PRO A 51 -8.45 -20.55 7.59
C PRO A 51 -9.81 -21.25 7.81
N GLN A 52 -10.67 -21.17 6.80
CA GLN A 52 -11.98 -21.82 6.79
C GLN A 52 -11.99 -23.02 5.84
N GLU A 53 -12.78 -24.03 6.18
CA GLU A 53 -13.07 -25.15 5.28
C GLU A 53 -14.17 -24.75 4.29
N ASP A 54 -13.89 -24.87 3.00
CA ASP A 54 -14.85 -24.72 1.91
C ASP A 54 -14.90 -26.02 1.08
N GLY A 55 -15.75 -26.94 1.53
CA GLY A 55 -15.85 -28.28 0.98
C GLY A 55 -14.57 -29.09 1.22
N ILE A 56 -13.76 -29.29 0.18
CA ILE A 56 -12.46 -29.98 0.27
C ILE A 56 -11.27 -29.02 0.32
N TYR A 57 -11.53 -27.72 0.24
CA TYR A 57 -10.51 -26.68 0.24
C TYR A 57 -10.39 -26.04 1.62
N THR A 58 -9.20 -25.56 1.92
CA THR A 58 -8.93 -24.71 3.08
C THR A 58 -8.53 -23.34 2.55
N ILE A 59 -9.33 -22.31 2.87
CA ILE A 59 -9.21 -20.97 2.29
C ILE A 59 -8.99 -19.90 3.35
N GLY A 60 -8.30 -18.83 2.99
CA GLY A 60 -8.15 -17.65 3.83
C GLY A 60 -7.28 -17.88 5.07
N GLY A 61 -7.60 -17.16 6.14
CA GLY A 61 -6.74 -17.04 7.30
C GLY A 61 -5.53 -16.14 7.04
N ALA A 62 -5.01 -15.52 8.08
CA ALA A 62 -3.88 -14.59 7.97
C ALA A 62 -2.63 -15.27 7.41
N ALA A 63 -2.35 -16.51 7.82
CA ALA A 63 -1.21 -17.26 7.31
C ALA A 63 -1.35 -17.63 5.82
N GLY A 64 -2.56 -18.01 5.38
CA GLY A 64 -2.84 -18.32 3.98
C GLY A 64 -2.75 -17.08 3.09
N LEU A 65 -3.31 -15.96 3.55
CA LEU A 65 -3.17 -14.66 2.89
C LEU A 65 -1.70 -14.24 2.78
N MET A 66 -0.93 -14.31 3.87
CA MET A 66 0.50 -13.98 3.84
C MET A 66 1.31 -14.87 2.89
N ALA A 67 0.96 -16.15 2.77
CA ALA A 67 1.59 -17.04 1.80
C ALA A 67 1.30 -16.57 0.36
N ALA A 68 0.03 -16.26 0.04
CA ALA A 68 -0.36 -15.75 -1.27
C ALA A 68 0.31 -14.41 -1.60
N LEU A 69 0.36 -13.47 -0.65
CA LEU A 69 1.06 -12.20 -0.82
C LEU A 69 2.56 -12.41 -1.12
N ARG A 70 3.22 -13.33 -0.40
CA ARG A 70 4.64 -13.66 -0.63
C ARG A 70 4.88 -14.32 -1.97
N GLU A 71 3.97 -15.17 -2.45
CA GLU A 71 4.03 -15.74 -3.80
C GLU A 71 3.98 -14.66 -4.89
N GLU A 72 3.22 -13.59 -4.65
CA GLU A 72 3.14 -12.40 -5.50
C GLU A 72 4.28 -11.39 -5.26
N GLY A 73 5.25 -11.72 -4.39
CA GLY A 73 6.46 -10.93 -4.16
C GLY A 73 6.38 -9.89 -3.05
N TYR A 74 5.37 -9.95 -2.17
CA TYR A 74 5.32 -9.12 -0.96
C TYR A 74 6.35 -9.57 0.09
N ASP A 75 7.10 -8.62 0.63
CA ASP A 75 7.97 -8.82 1.79
C ASP A 75 7.76 -7.63 2.76
N PRO A 76 7.23 -7.86 3.98
CA PRO A 76 7.00 -6.78 4.94
C PRO A 76 8.28 -6.11 5.46
N GLN A 77 9.46 -6.63 5.10
CA GLN A 77 10.76 -6.04 5.42
C GLN A 77 11.36 -5.25 4.25
N ALA A 78 10.67 -5.15 3.12
CA ALA A 78 11.14 -4.46 1.92
C ALA A 78 10.21 -3.30 1.52
N ASP A 79 10.79 -2.15 1.19
CA ASP A 79 10.05 -0.96 0.73
C ASP A 79 9.65 -1.03 -0.76
N THR A 80 9.18 -2.20 -1.21
CA THR A 80 8.91 -2.51 -2.63
C THR A 80 7.43 -2.57 -2.99
N ALA A 81 6.55 -2.69 -1.99
CA ALA A 81 5.09 -2.71 -2.15
C ALA A 81 4.39 -2.11 -0.92
N LEU A 82 3.12 -1.73 -1.09
CA LEU A 82 2.24 -1.38 0.03
C LEU A 82 1.27 -2.52 0.33
N LEU A 83 0.91 -2.70 1.60
CA LEU A 83 -0.22 -3.53 2.03
C LEU A 83 -1.26 -2.67 2.76
N LEU A 84 -2.46 -2.56 2.19
CA LEU A 84 -3.53 -1.69 2.70
C LEU A 84 -4.78 -2.50 3.08
N SER A 85 -5.55 -2.03 4.06
CA SER A 85 -6.89 -2.58 4.33
C SER A 85 -7.98 -1.50 4.22
N GLY A 86 -9.15 -1.92 3.71
CA GLY A 86 -10.38 -1.14 3.66
C GLY A 86 -11.12 -1.00 5.00
N GLY A 87 -10.66 -1.69 6.06
CA GLY A 87 -11.30 -1.68 7.38
C GLY A 87 -12.22 -2.87 7.61
N ASP A 88 -12.99 -2.81 8.70
CA ASP A 88 -13.85 -3.90 9.19
C ASP A 88 -13.05 -5.16 9.58
N MET A 89 -11.98 -4.96 10.36
CA MET A 89 -10.92 -5.95 10.49
C MET A 89 -11.13 -7.01 11.58
N TRP A 90 -11.93 -6.74 12.63
CA TRP A 90 -11.86 -7.52 13.88
C TRP A 90 -13.15 -8.10 14.44
N VAL A 91 -14.32 -7.86 13.82
CA VAL A 91 -15.58 -8.43 14.33
C VAL A 91 -15.94 -9.67 13.54
N GLY A 92 -16.03 -10.81 14.23
CA GLY A 92 -16.44 -12.09 13.65
C GLY A 92 -16.09 -13.28 14.56
N PRO A 93 -15.15 -14.17 14.17
CA PRO A 93 -14.75 -15.33 14.97
C PRO A 93 -14.20 -14.99 16.36
N ALA A 94 -14.34 -15.93 17.31
CA ALA A 94 -13.94 -15.72 18.70
C ALA A 94 -12.45 -15.42 18.88
N ILE A 95 -11.57 -15.93 18.00
CA ILE A 95 -10.13 -15.63 18.05
C ILE A 95 -9.84 -14.13 17.94
N SER A 96 -10.73 -13.34 17.33
CA SER A 96 -10.66 -11.88 17.32
C SER A 96 -11.66 -11.25 18.29
N SER A 97 -12.94 -11.63 18.21
CA SER A 97 -14.02 -10.98 18.96
C SER A 97 -13.88 -11.10 20.48
N TRP A 98 -13.38 -12.24 20.98
CA TRP A 98 -13.15 -12.42 22.43
C TRP A 98 -12.14 -11.43 22.98
N PHE A 99 -11.14 -11.07 22.16
CA PHE A 99 -10.08 -10.12 22.49
C PHE A 99 -10.39 -8.70 22.00
N ARG A 100 -11.61 -8.47 21.52
CA ARG A 100 -12.07 -7.18 20.99
C ARG A 100 -11.08 -6.59 19.98
N GLY A 101 -10.57 -7.44 19.09
CA GLY A 101 -9.64 -7.07 18.02
C GLY A 101 -8.15 -6.99 18.37
N ALA A 102 -7.74 -7.16 19.63
CA ALA A 102 -6.32 -7.09 19.98
C ALA A 102 -5.45 -8.12 19.23
N SER A 103 -5.97 -9.34 19.03
CA SER A 103 -5.29 -10.37 18.24
C SER A 103 -5.26 -10.05 16.75
N THR A 104 -6.28 -9.40 16.20
CA THR A 104 -6.23 -8.90 14.81
C THR A 104 -5.14 -7.86 14.65
N ILE A 105 -5.01 -6.92 15.59
CA ILE A 105 -3.95 -5.90 15.55
C ILE A 105 -2.57 -6.54 15.60
N GLU A 106 -2.36 -7.51 16.50
CA GLU A 106 -1.09 -8.23 16.59
C GLU A 106 -0.73 -8.91 15.26
N VAL A 107 -1.72 -9.56 14.62
CA VAL A 107 -1.52 -10.19 13.31
C VAL A 107 -1.24 -9.15 12.23
N PHE A 108 -2.00 -8.06 12.15
CA PHE A 108 -1.80 -7.02 11.14
C PHE A 108 -0.43 -6.34 11.27
N ASN A 109 0.04 -6.09 12.50
CA ASN A 109 1.40 -5.60 12.74
C ASN A 109 2.44 -6.57 12.16
N GLN A 110 2.30 -7.87 12.42
CA GLN A 110 3.22 -8.89 11.86
C GLN A 110 3.14 -9.03 10.34
N MET A 111 1.97 -8.78 9.75
CA MET A 111 1.77 -8.77 8.31
C MET A 111 2.38 -7.53 7.63
N GLY A 112 2.62 -6.46 8.38
CA GLY A 112 3.21 -5.22 7.87
C GLY A 112 2.23 -4.35 7.09
N TYR A 113 0.96 -4.25 7.53
CA TYR A 113 0.03 -3.28 6.94
C TYR A 113 0.60 -1.86 7.03
N ASP A 114 0.49 -1.10 5.95
CA ASP A 114 0.98 0.27 5.86
C ASP A 114 -0.02 1.30 6.39
N ALA A 115 -1.31 1.01 6.19
CA ALA A 115 -2.44 1.81 6.62
C ALA A 115 -3.74 1.00 6.51
N VAL A 116 -4.70 1.35 7.35
CA VAL A 116 -6.03 0.72 7.34
C VAL A 116 -7.10 1.79 7.44
N ALA A 117 -8.11 1.75 6.58
CA ALA A 117 -9.27 2.64 6.74
C ALA A 117 -10.12 2.21 7.94
N ILE A 118 -10.76 3.16 8.62
CA ILE A 118 -11.73 2.84 9.69
C ILE A 118 -13.05 2.47 9.03
N GLY A 119 -13.43 1.19 9.15
CA GLY A 119 -14.72 0.66 8.74
C GLY A 119 -15.81 0.90 9.79
N ASN A 120 -17.05 0.50 9.49
CA ASN A 120 -18.16 0.64 10.44
C ASN A 120 -18.03 -0.35 11.60
N HIS A 121 -17.66 -1.61 11.33
CA HIS A 121 -17.54 -2.65 12.37
C HIS A 121 -16.33 -2.41 13.29
N ASP A 122 -15.42 -1.52 12.93
CA ASP A 122 -14.37 -1.09 13.85
C ASP A 122 -14.95 -0.34 15.06
N PHE A 123 -16.17 0.20 14.98
CA PHE A 123 -16.86 0.81 16.11
C PHE A 123 -17.67 -0.19 16.98
N ASP A 124 -17.74 -1.48 16.63
CA ASP A 124 -18.63 -2.44 17.34
C ASP A 124 -18.26 -2.66 18.82
N TYR A 125 -17.07 -2.27 19.25
CA TYR A 125 -16.65 -2.33 20.65
C TYR A 125 -16.53 -0.95 21.32
N GLY A 126 -16.98 0.11 20.66
CA GLY A 126 -16.93 1.50 21.13
C GLY A 126 -15.64 2.23 20.76
N GLN A 127 -15.68 3.56 20.85
CA GLN A 127 -14.57 4.45 20.47
C GLN A 127 -13.35 4.26 21.37
N GLU A 128 -13.55 3.93 22.65
CA GLU A 128 -12.47 3.69 23.60
C GLU A 128 -11.66 2.46 23.21
N VAL A 129 -12.32 1.40 22.76
CA VAL A 129 -11.63 0.20 22.28
C VAL A 129 -10.93 0.48 20.97
N LEU A 130 -11.57 1.16 20.01
CA LEU A 130 -10.92 1.58 18.76
C LEU A 130 -9.66 2.42 19.06
N ALA A 131 -9.72 3.36 20.01
CA ALA A 131 -8.56 4.14 20.44
C ALA A 131 -7.45 3.26 21.05
N GLU A 132 -7.81 2.30 21.91
CA GLU A 132 -6.85 1.34 22.48
C GLU A 132 -6.17 0.49 21.38
N ARG A 133 -6.92 0.06 20.36
CA ARG A 133 -6.38 -0.67 19.20
C ARG A 133 -5.48 0.21 18.34
N ALA A 134 -5.83 1.49 18.17
CA ALA A 134 -4.98 2.45 17.47
C ALA A 134 -3.64 2.68 18.18
N GLU A 135 -3.60 2.65 19.51
CA GLU A 135 -2.35 2.71 20.29
C GLU A 135 -1.48 1.45 20.14
N GLN A 136 -2.09 0.30 19.82
CA GLN A 136 -1.41 -0.98 19.63
C GLN A 136 -0.94 -1.21 18.19
N ALA A 137 -1.53 -0.52 17.22
CA ALA A 137 -1.22 -0.69 15.80
C ALA A 137 0.10 -0.02 15.42
N GLU A 138 0.87 -0.68 14.56
CA GLU A 138 2.07 -0.11 13.93
C GLU A 138 1.75 0.65 12.63
N PHE A 139 0.45 0.78 12.33
CA PHE A 139 -0.10 1.45 11.15
C PHE A 139 -1.15 2.50 11.56
N PRO A 140 -1.30 3.57 10.77
CA PRO A 140 -2.33 4.56 11.01
C PRO A 140 -3.72 4.05 10.59
N PHE A 141 -4.70 4.28 11.46
CA PHE A 141 -6.11 4.21 11.10
C PHE A 141 -6.51 5.46 10.32
N LEU A 142 -7.12 5.27 9.15
CA LEU A 142 -7.40 6.34 8.21
C LEU A 142 -8.90 6.63 8.08
N SER A 143 -9.27 7.90 8.27
CA SER A 143 -10.58 8.42 7.91
C SER A 143 -10.51 9.93 7.74
N ALA A 144 -10.73 10.42 6.52
CA ALA A 144 -10.72 11.85 6.19
C ALA A 144 -12.09 12.51 6.41
N ASN A 145 -13.16 11.73 6.50
CA ASN A 145 -14.53 12.21 6.65
C ASN A 145 -15.11 11.93 8.04
N LEU A 146 -14.25 11.69 9.04
CA LEU A 146 -14.65 11.55 10.43
C LEU A 146 -14.35 12.83 11.19
N ALA A 147 -15.28 13.26 12.04
CA ALA A 147 -15.08 14.42 12.91
C ALA A 147 -15.85 14.27 14.22
N GLU A 148 -15.34 14.85 15.30
CA GLU A 148 -16.10 15.08 16.53
C GLU A 148 -17.11 16.22 16.30
N VAL A 149 -18.38 16.01 16.64
CA VAL A 149 -19.46 16.98 16.43
C VAL A 149 -19.20 18.31 17.15
N ASP A 150 -18.66 18.26 18.37
CA ASP A 150 -18.45 19.44 19.21
C ASP A 150 -17.29 20.32 18.74
N THR A 151 -16.25 19.71 18.17
CA THR A 151 -15.00 20.41 17.84
C THR A 151 -14.78 20.58 16.33
N GLY A 152 -15.45 19.77 15.51
CA GLY A 152 -15.18 19.63 14.07
C GLY A 152 -13.80 19.05 13.78
N ARG A 153 -13.12 18.46 14.76
CA ARG A 153 -11.77 17.90 14.61
C ARG A 153 -11.84 16.39 14.43
N LEU A 154 -10.86 15.85 13.73
CA LEU A 154 -10.69 14.40 13.63
C LEU A 154 -10.39 13.81 15.03
N PRO A 155 -11.00 12.68 15.42
CA PRO A 155 -10.67 11.99 16.66
C PRO A 155 -9.17 11.63 16.74
N PRO A 156 -8.57 11.61 17.94
CA PRO A 156 -7.12 11.45 18.10
C PRO A 156 -6.57 10.09 17.64
N TYR A 157 -7.42 9.08 17.54
CA TYR A 157 -7.06 7.73 17.06
C TYR A 157 -7.08 7.61 15.52
N ALA A 158 -7.51 8.65 14.80
CA ALA A 158 -7.64 8.62 13.35
C ALA A 158 -6.71 9.64 12.68
N HIS A 159 -6.32 9.33 11.44
CA HIS A 159 -5.61 10.24 10.54
C HIS A 159 -6.39 10.41 9.23
N PRO A 160 -6.39 11.59 8.59
CA PRO A 160 -7.10 11.74 7.32
C PRO A 160 -6.36 11.02 6.18
N TYR A 161 -5.03 10.99 6.28
CA TYR A 161 -4.15 10.37 5.29
C TYR A 161 -2.80 10.01 5.93
N THR A 162 -2.04 9.20 5.21
CA THR A 162 -0.60 9.00 5.44
C THR A 162 0.16 9.10 4.11
N ILE A 163 1.48 9.27 4.17
CA ILE A 163 2.36 9.22 3.00
C ILE A 163 3.40 8.12 3.24
N ARG A 164 3.57 7.25 2.24
CA ARG A 164 4.57 6.17 2.22
C ARG A 164 5.46 6.32 1.01
N GLU A 165 6.72 5.91 1.11
CA GLU A 165 7.63 5.87 -0.02
C GLU A 165 7.81 4.42 -0.47
N VAL A 166 7.59 4.14 -1.76
CA VAL A 166 7.78 2.81 -2.36
C VAL A 166 8.57 2.95 -3.63
N ASN A 167 9.69 2.23 -3.74
CA ASN A 167 10.62 2.33 -4.87
C ASN A 167 10.99 3.79 -5.23
N GLY A 168 11.17 4.66 -4.23
CA GLY A 168 11.48 6.08 -4.40
C GLY A 168 10.31 6.96 -4.84
N VAL A 169 9.09 6.42 -4.86
CA VAL A 169 7.84 7.14 -5.17
C VAL A 169 7.07 7.40 -3.88
N ARG A 170 6.77 8.68 -3.59
CA ARG A 170 5.88 9.04 -2.49
C ARG A 170 4.42 8.83 -2.89
N VAL A 171 3.73 7.97 -2.15
CA VAL A 171 2.33 7.61 -2.32
C VAL A 171 1.53 8.18 -1.14
N GLY A 172 0.57 9.04 -1.44
CA GLY A 172 -0.40 9.52 -0.47
C GLY A 172 -1.61 8.58 -0.40
N ILE A 173 -1.96 8.16 0.82
CA ILE A 173 -3.05 7.21 1.09
C ILE A 173 -4.09 7.94 1.92
N VAL A 174 -5.32 8.07 1.42
CA VAL A 174 -6.43 8.76 2.09
C VAL A 174 -7.50 7.72 2.42
N GLY A 175 -7.93 7.66 3.69
CA GLY A 175 -9.00 6.77 4.12
C GLY A 175 -10.35 7.48 4.20
N LEU A 176 -11.44 6.72 4.11
CA LEU A 176 -12.80 7.20 4.28
C LEU A 176 -13.60 6.14 5.06
N SER A 177 -14.42 6.58 6.02
CA SER A 177 -15.34 5.73 6.76
C SER A 177 -16.75 5.80 6.18
N LEU A 178 -17.48 4.69 6.21
CA LEU A 178 -18.84 4.62 5.69
C LEU A 178 -19.77 5.64 6.38
N ARG A 179 -20.45 6.48 5.59
CA ARG A 179 -21.30 7.56 6.14
C ARG A 179 -22.52 7.07 6.91
N THR A 180 -23.03 5.91 6.54
CA THR A 180 -24.20 5.31 7.18
C THR A 180 -23.84 4.50 8.43
N THR A 181 -22.58 4.59 8.93
CA THR A 181 -22.15 3.93 10.17
C THR A 181 -23.13 4.15 11.33
N PRO A 182 -23.61 5.39 11.60
CA PRO A 182 -24.58 5.62 12.69
C PRO A 182 -25.93 4.91 12.54
N GLU A 183 -26.24 4.38 11.35
CA GLU A 183 -27.48 3.65 11.07
C GLU A 183 -27.32 2.13 11.29
N ILE A 184 -26.10 1.62 11.37
CA ILE A 184 -25.80 0.17 11.35
C ILE A 184 -25.06 -0.34 12.59
N VAL A 185 -24.40 0.54 13.36
CA VAL A 185 -23.79 0.19 14.66
C VAL A 185 -24.64 0.69 15.83
N LEU A 186 -24.29 0.27 17.05
CA LEU A 186 -24.94 0.77 18.26
C LEU A 186 -24.73 2.29 18.38
N PRO A 187 -25.78 3.12 18.55
CA PRO A 187 -25.65 4.57 18.59
C PRO A 187 -24.66 5.09 19.64
N GLU A 188 -24.56 4.42 20.79
CA GLU A 188 -23.62 4.76 21.86
C GLU A 188 -22.15 4.62 21.44
N HIS A 189 -21.83 3.75 20.49
CA HIS A 189 -20.45 3.54 20.02
C HIS A 189 -19.95 4.62 19.07
N VAL A 190 -20.84 5.44 18.53
CA VAL A 190 -20.49 6.54 17.61
C VAL A 190 -21.08 7.87 18.08
N GLU A 191 -21.50 7.94 19.34
CA GLU A 191 -22.01 9.18 19.94
C GLU A 191 -20.95 10.28 19.84
N GLY A 192 -21.38 11.47 19.41
CA GLY A 192 -20.48 12.62 19.24
C GLY A 192 -19.63 12.57 17.97
N LEU A 193 -19.80 11.59 17.08
CA LEU A 193 -19.11 11.53 15.79
C LEU A 193 -20.01 11.98 14.63
N ALA A 194 -19.41 12.67 13.67
CA ALA A 194 -19.97 13.04 12.38
C ALA A 194 -19.21 12.29 11.27
N PHE A 195 -19.97 11.81 10.27
CA PHE A 195 -19.45 11.14 9.09
C PHE A 195 -19.79 11.97 7.85
N ASP A 196 -18.84 12.81 7.46
CA ASP A 196 -19.01 13.86 6.45
C ASP A 196 -19.08 13.32 5.02
N ASP A 197 -19.46 14.18 4.09
CA ASP A 197 -19.53 13.84 2.68
C ASP A 197 -18.16 13.48 2.09
N TYR A 198 -18.09 12.36 1.36
CA TYR A 198 -16.85 11.87 0.78
C TYR A 198 -16.17 12.88 -0.14
N ALA A 199 -16.96 13.57 -0.99
CA ALA A 199 -16.39 14.48 -1.97
C ALA A 199 -15.90 15.77 -1.30
N GLU A 200 -16.54 16.22 -0.23
CA GLU A 200 -16.07 17.34 0.58
C GLU A 200 -14.77 17.01 1.31
N ALA A 201 -14.74 15.88 2.03
CA ALA A 201 -13.54 15.40 2.73
C ALA A 201 -12.34 15.23 1.78
N LEU A 202 -12.55 14.66 0.60
CA LEU A 202 -11.48 14.52 -0.41
C LEU A 202 -11.02 15.86 -0.99
N ARG A 203 -11.94 16.80 -1.22
CA ARG A 203 -11.58 18.16 -1.71
C ARG A 203 -10.69 18.90 -0.71
N GLU A 204 -10.89 18.70 0.59
CA GLU A 204 -10.03 19.27 1.63
C GLU A 204 -8.70 18.51 1.77
N THR A 205 -8.75 17.18 1.73
CA THR A 205 -7.60 16.34 2.09
C THR A 205 -6.56 16.24 0.98
N VAL A 206 -6.98 16.06 -0.28
CA VAL A 206 -6.06 15.85 -1.41
C VAL A 206 -5.04 16.98 -1.60
N PRO A 207 -5.39 18.28 -1.47
CA PRO A 207 -4.39 19.35 -1.51
C PRO A 207 -3.30 19.23 -0.44
N ARG A 208 -3.63 18.75 0.77
CA ARG A 208 -2.69 18.59 1.89
C ARG A 208 -1.71 17.43 1.64
N VAL A 209 -2.17 16.38 0.96
CA VAL A 209 -1.33 15.24 0.55
C VAL A 209 -0.29 15.64 -0.51
N ARG A 210 -0.61 16.64 -1.34
CA ARG A 210 0.23 17.08 -2.46
C ARG A 210 1.29 18.13 -2.09
N ALA A 211 1.13 18.80 -0.95
CA ALA A 211 2.00 19.87 -0.47
C ALA A 211 3.32 19.32 0.08
#